data_AF-A0A202CDK4-F1
#
_entry.id   AF-A0A202CDK4-F1
#
_cell.length_a   1.000
_cell.length_b   1.000
_cell.length_c   1.000
_cell.angle_alpha   90.00
_cell.angle_beta   90.00
_cell.angle_gamma   90.00
#
_symmetry.space_group_name_H-M   'P 1'
#
loop_
_entity.id
_entity.type
_entity.pdbx_description
1 polymer ?
#
loop_
_entity_poly.entity_id
_entity_poly.type
_entity_poly.pdbx_seq_one_letter_code
_entity_poly.pdbx_strand_id
1 'polypeptide(L)'
;MLTLENINEFFADYPIKDIDCNHNILMDYEKIFKIYDGKFGYLSYLEFKSSDNSEIFLGSYPMNGADLWKCKKCGKLKFFYTETGGHFPQTLSVDVDFNKKYLSDPFAKSVSIKAEKLSDFITTFGFSELQNPEKIEKFNGIKVIDKSKIYIFGYHEFNGNITFNMISDKNTLRKVYDFENS
;
A
#
# COMPACT_ATOMS: atom_id res chain seq x y z
N MET A 1 -5.56 -16.90 5.43
CA MET A 1 -4.83 -15.68 5.82
C MET A 1 -5.50 -14.52 5.11
N LEU A 2 -5.99 -13.50 5.82
CA LEU A 2 -6.59 -12.33 5.16
C LEU A 2 -5.53 -11.56 4.38
N THR A 3 -5.89 -11.07 3.19
CA THR A 3 -5.05 -10.18 2.38
C THR A 3 -5.83 -8.92 2.02
N LEU A 4 -5.16 -7.94 1.40
CA LEU A 4 -5.80 -6.66 1.09
C LEU A 4 -6.90 -6.83 0.05
N GLU A 5 -6.69 -7.78 -0.85
CA GLU A 5 -7.53 -8.08 -2.00
C GLU A 5 -8.89 -8.66 -1.63
N ASN A 6 -9.00 -9.31 -0.46
CA ASN A 6 -10.24 -9.96 -0.02
C ASN A 6 -10.88 -9.31 1.23
N ILE A 7 -10.41 -8.12 1.64
CA ILE A 7 -10.91 -7.46 2.86
C ILE A 7 -12.42 -7.18 2.79
N ASN A 8 -12.93 -6.78 1.62
CA ASN A 8 -14.36 -6.49 1.43
C ASN A 8 -15.21 -7.76 1.45
N GLU A 9 -14.72 -8.86 0.86
CA GLU A 9 -15.39 -10.16 0.91
C GLU A 9 -15.50 -10.64 2.37
N PHE A 10 -14.39 -10.52 3.11
CA PHE A 10 -14.39 -10.81 4.54
C PHE A 10 -15.40 -9.97 5.33
N PHE A 11 -15.51 -8.66 5.04
CA PHE A 11 -16.49 -7.79 5.70
C PHE A 11 -17.94 -8.08 5.30
N ALA A 12 -18.19 -8.50 4.07
CA ALA A 12 -19.52 -8.90 3.60
C ALA A 12 -20.06 -10.07 4.43
N ASP A 13 -19.21 -11.07 4.66
CA ASP A 13 -19.52 -12.30 5.37
C ASP A 13 -19.38 -12.20 6.90
N TYR A 14 -18.89 -11.05 7.40
CA TYR A 14 -18.65 -10.90 8.84
C TYR A 14 -19.97 -10.84 9.62
N PRO A 15 -20.20 -11.73 10.61
CA PRO A 15 -21.51 -11.90 11.23
C PRO A 15 -21.89 -10.80 12.23
N ILE A 16 -20.92 -9.98 12.66
CA ILE A 16 -21.07 -9.02 13.75
C ILE A 16 -20.70 -7.62 13.23
N LYS A 17 -21.69 -6.83 12.82
CA LYS A 17 -21.47 -5.52 12.19
C LYS A 17 -21.67 -4.36 13.17
N ASP A 18 -22.72 -4.42 13.99
CA ASP A 18 -23.06 -3.39 14.97
C ASP A 18 -22.99 -3.94 16.40
N ILE A 19 -21.81 -3.75 17.01
CA ILE A 19 -21.58 -3.99 18.43
C ILE A 19 -20.82 -2.80 19.02
N ASP A 20 -21.22 -2.38 20.22
CA ASP A 20 -20.42 -1.50 21.06
C ASP A 20 -19.39 -2.32 21.85
N CYS A 21 -18.13 -1.87 21.81
CA CYS A 21 -17.05 -2.55 22.52
C CYS A 21 -16.36 -1.59 23.48
N ASN A 22 -16.51 -1.86 24.78
CA ASN A 22 -15.86 -1.13 25.86
C ASN A 22 -14.65 -1.89 26.43
N HIS A 23 -14.11 -2.86 25.69
CA HIS A 23 -12.99 -3.71 26.12
C HIS A 23 -11.63 -3.03 25.91
N ASN A 24 -10.61 -3.48 26.66
CA ASN A 24 -9.30 -2.83 26.65
C ASN A 24 -8.55 -3.10 25.34
N ILE A 25 -8.25 -2.03 24.61
CA ILE A 25 -7.57 -2.04 23.31
C ILE A 25 -6.30 -2.90 23.29
N LEU A 26 -5.42 -2.77 24.29
CA LEU A 26 -4.08 -3.38 24.24
C LEU A 26 -4.07 -4.86 24.63
N MET A 27 -5.08 -5.33 25.37
CA MET A 27 -5.14 -6.70 25.88
C MET A 27 -6.15 -7.57 25.13
N ASP A 28 -7.31 -6.97 24.84
CA ASP A 28 -8.48 -7.69 24.37
C ASP A 28 -8.57 -7.74 22.84
N TYR A 29 -7.67 -7.07 22.12
CA TYR A 29 -7.61 -7.13 20.67
C TYR A 29 -6.44 -7.98 20.18
N GLU A 30 -6.63 -8.65 19.04
CA GLU A 30 -5.59 -9.32 18.29
C GLU A 30 -5.55 -8.79 16.87
N LYS A 31 -4.33 -8.61 16.35
CA LYS A 31 -4.12 -8.26 14.95
C LYS A 31 -4.45 -9.47 14.07
N ILE A 32 -5.42 -9.31 13.17
CA ILE A 32 -5.88 -10.36 12.27
C ILE A 32 -5.50 -10.10 10.81
N PHE A 33 -5.15 -8.86 10.47
CA PHE A 33 -4.74 -8.52 9.13
C PHE A 33 -3.75 -7.34 9.09
N LYS A 34 -2.67 -7.51 8.32
CA LYS A 34 -1.60 -6.52 8.14
C LYS A 34 -1.79 -5.76 6.83
N ILE A 35 -2.18 -4.50 6.92
CA ILE A 35 -2.40 -3.65 5.74
C ILE A 35 -1.06 -3.01 5.37
N TYR A 36 -0.41 -2.39 6.35
CA TYR A 36 0.85 -1.68 6.21
C TYR A 36 2.01 -2.62 5.89
N ASP A 37 2.75 -2.29 4.84
CA ASP A 37 3.98 -2.96 4.45
C ASP A 37 5.13 -1.96 4.50
N GLY A 38 5.90 -1.94 5.59
CA GLY A 38 6.97 -0.94 5.78
C GLY A 38 8.10 -0.98 4.74
N LYS A 39 8.04 -1.89 3.77
CA LYS A 39 8.93 -1.94 2.61
C LYS A 39 8.46 -1.04 1.46
N PHE A 40 7.19 -0.60 1.46
CA PHE A 40 6.59 0.23 0.43
C PHE A 40 5.98 1.48 1.06
N GLY A 41 6.18 2.64 0.42
CA GLY A 41 5.47 3.85 0.81
C GLY A 41 4.05 3.83 0.25
N TYR A 42 3.07 4.32 0.99
CA TYR A 42 1.82 4.75 0.36
C TYR A 42 2.09 6.06 -0.37
N LEU A 43 1.57 6.23 -1.58
CA LEU A 43 1.71 7.50 -2.30
C LEU A 43 0.89 8.66 -1.67
N SER A 44 0.14 8.39 -0.61
CA SER A 44 -0.80 9.32 0.00
C SER A 44 -0.14 10.16 1.10
N TYR A 45 0.15 11.42 0.73
CA TYR A 45 0.20 12.59 1.63
C TYR A 45 -0.92 13.59 1.29
N LEU A 46 -1.84 13.21 0.40
CA LEU A 46 -2.93 14.06 -0.03
C LEU A 46 -4.20 13.27 0.25
N GLU A 47 -5.09 13.89 1.05
CA GLU A 47 -6.49 13.50 1.16
C GLU A 47 -7.03 13.20 -0.24
N PHE A 48 -7.05 11.94 -0.65
CA PHE A 48 -8.09 11.48 -1.54
C PHE A 48 -9.34 11.45 -0.67
N LYS A 49 -9.91 12.64 -0.42
CA LYS A 49 -11.32 12.78 -0.11
C LYS A 49 -12.01 12.16 -1.31
N SER A 50 -12.36 10.88 -1.19
CA SER A 50 -13.34 10.30 -2.08
C SER A 50 -14.49 11.28 -2.14
N SER A 51 -14.82 11.77 -3.34
CA SER A 51 -16.03 12.58 -3.53
C SER A 51 -17.29 11.78 -3.19
N ASP A 52 -17.16 10.45 -3.12
CA ASP A 52 -18.17 9.52 -2.71
C ASP A 52 -17.91 9.05 -1.27
N ASN A 53 -18.81 9.38 -0.36
CA ASN A 53 -18.75 8.90 1.01
C ASN A 53 -18.80 7.36 1.10
N SER A 54 -19.06 6.61 0.03
CA SER A 54 -19.17 5.14 0.04
C SER A 54 -17.83 4.38 0.09
N GLU A 55 -16.69 5.03 -0.18
CA GLU A 55 -15.39 4.37 -0.30
C GLU A 55 -14.36 4.87 0.73
N ILE A 56 -13.52 3.97 1.25
CA ILE A 56 -12.39 4.25 2.15
C ILE A 56 -11.10 3.75 1.50
N PHE A 57 -10.14 4.66 1.34
CA PHE A 57 -8.80 4.38 0.82
C PHE A 57 -7.85 4.03 1.98
N LEU A 58 -7.33 2.80 2.01
CA LEU A 58 -6.55 2.27 3.14
C LEU A 58 -5.16 2.89 3.32
N GLY A 59 -4.64 3.56 2.31
CA GLY A 59 -3.41 4.36 2.34
C GLY A 59 -3.65 5.83 2.68
N SER A 60 -4.89 6.27 2.82
CA SER A 60 -5.24 7.63 3.26
C SER A 60 -5.21 7.74 4.78
N TYR A 61 -4.86 8.91 5.32
CA TYR A 61 -5.03 9.17 6.75
C TYR A 61 -6.52 9.12 7.13
N PRO A 62 -6.93 8.51 8.26
CA PRO A 62 -6.12 7.90 9.32
C PRO A 62 -5.83 6.40 9.12
N MET A 63 -6.20 5.81 7.99
CA MET A 63 -6.01 4.37 7.73
C MET A 63 -4.57 4.03 7.31
N ASN A 64 -3.79 5.02 6.86
CA ASN A 64 -2.39 4.86 6.53
C ASN A 64 -1.61 4.32 7.74
N GLY A 65 -0.94 3.19 7.57
CA GLY A 65 -0.22 2.55 8.67
C GLY A 65 -1.11 1.79 9.66
N ALA A 66 -2.42 1.73 9.41
CA ALA A 66 -3.33 1.00 10.27
C ALA A 66 -3.29 -0.51 9.97
N ASP A 67 -3.43 -1.33 11.00
CA ASP A 67 -3.68 -2.76 10.86
C ASP A 67 -5.10 -3.07 11.32
N LEU A 68 -5.69 -4.17 10.83
CA LEU A 68 -7.02 -4.60 11.26
C LEU A 68 -6.91 -5.60 12.41
N TRP A 69 -7.64 -5.30 13.48
CA TRP A 69 -7.67 -6.08 14.71
C TRP A 69 -9.09 -6.48 15.08
N LYS A 70 -9.20 -7.59 15.81
CA LYS A 70 -10.45 -8.15 16.30
C LYS A 70 -10.42 -8.23 17.82
N CYS A 71 -11.51 -7.81 18.47
CA CYS A 71 -11.69 -8.05 19.89
C CYS A 71 -11.94 -9.54 20.15
N LYS A 72 -11.11 -10.17 20.99
CA LYS A 72 -11.21 -11.57 21.40
C LYS A 72 -12.48 -11.89 22.19
N LYS A 73 -13.08 -10.88 22.83
CA LYS A 73 -14.27 -11.04 23.70
C LYS A 73 -15.59 -10.89 22.97
N CYS A 74 -15.73 -9.84 22.15
CA CYS A 74 -17.00 -9.51 21.49
C CYS A 74 -16.95 -9.56 19.95
N GLY A 75 -15.77 -9.81 19.37
CA GLY A 75 -15.60 -9.87 17.92
C GLY A 75 -15.63 -8.52 17.20
N LYS A 76 -15.74 -7.37 17.89
CA LYS A 76 -15.68 -6.05 17.24
C LYS A 76 -14.38 -5.87 16.46
N LEU A 77 -14.48 -5.38 15.23
CA LEU A 77 -13.35 -5.06 14.38
C LEU A 77 -12.99 -3.57 14.46
N LYS A 78 -11.69 -3.28 14.53
CA LYS A 78 -11.14 -1.91 14.50
C LYS A 78 -9.83 -1.88 13.71
N PHE A 79 -9.59 -0.76 13.03
CA PHE A 79 -8.28 -0.42 12.50
C PHE A 79 -7.47 0.31 13.57
N PHE A 80 -6.24 -0.12 13.81
CA PHE A 80 -5.32 0.53 14.76
C PHE A 80 -4.09 1.06 14.06
N TYR A 81 -3.74 2.31 14.32
CA TYR A 81 -2.54 2.97 13.80
C TYR A 81 -1.78 3.69 14.91
N THR A 82 -0.52 4.00 14.66
CA THR A 82 0.31 4.78 15.59
C THR A 82 0.47 6.19 15.04
N GLU A 83 -0.06 7.18 15.76
CA GLU A 83 0.09 8.59 15.42
C GLU A 83 1.41 9.12 15.98
N THR A 84 2.18 9.81 15.13
CA THR A 84 3.53 10.32 15.48
C THR A 84 3.72 11.80 15.11
N GLY A 85 2.66 12.49 14.67
CA GLY A 85 2.66 13.88 14.21
C GLY A 85 3.00 14.93 15.28
N GLY A 86 4.24 14.94 15.77
CA GLY A 86 4.78 15.98 16.65
C GLY A 86 4.54 15.79 18.15
N HIS A 87 4.05 14.63 18.57
CA HIS A 87 3.84 14.26 19.98
C HIS A 87 4.36 12.84 20.27
N PHE A 88 4.31 12.42 21.54
CA PHE A 88 4.67 11.06 21.92
C PHE A 88 3.79 10.06 21.15
N PRO A 89 4.35 8.96 20.62
CA PRO A 89 3.59 7.99 19.83
C PRO A 89 2.34 7.51 20.57
N GLN A 90 1.18 7.63 19.92
CA GLN A 90 -0.09 7.19 20.50
C GLN A 90 -0.79 6.20 19.57
N THR A 91 -1.22 5.07 20.13
CA THR A 91 -2.10 4.14 19.41
C THR A 91 -3.51 4.71 19.36
N LEU A 92 -4.00 4.93 18.15
CA LEU A 92 -5.37 5.36 17.88
C LEU A 92 -6.13 4.25 17.15
N SER A 93 -7.46 4.32 17.18
CA SER A 93 -8.32 3.31 16.57
C SER A 93 -9.50 3.91 15.84
N VAL A 94 -9.88 3.29 14.73
CA VAL A 94 -11.11 3.62 13.98
C VAL A 94 -11.96 2.36 13.87
N ASP A 95 -13.25 2.48 14.12
CA ASP A 95 -14.19 1.37 13.94
C ASP A 95 -14.31 1.02 12.45
N VAL A 96 -14.48 -0.27 12.15
CA VAL A 96 -14.84 -0.70 10.79
C VAL A 96 -16.25 -0.22 10.47
N ASP A 97 -16.39 0.57 9.42
CA ASP A 97 -17.69 0.86 8.80
C ASP A 97 -17.96 -0.21 7.73
N PHE A 98 -18.92 -1.10 8.01
CA PHE A 98 -19.30 -2.20 7.11
C PHE A 98 -20.14 -1.74 5.91
N ASN A 99 -20.59 -0.49 5.88
CA ASN A 99 -21.33 0.09 4.75
C ASN A 99 -20.39 0.71 3.71
N LYS A 100 -19.08 0.72 3.98
CA LYS A 100 -18.06 1.27 3.08
C LYS A 100 -17.33 0.18 2.35
N LYS A 101 -16.91 0.51 1.14
CA LYS A 101 -15.98 -0.30 0.36
C LYS A 101 -14.56 0.16 0.63
N TYR A 102 -13.69 -0.76 1.04
CA TYR A 102 -12.29 -0.49 1.31
C TYR A 102 -11.46 -0.73 0.06
N LEU A 103 -10.70 0.28 -0.35
CA LEU A 103 -9.86 0.24 -1.52
C LEU A 103 -8.39 0.29 -1.12
N SER A 104 -7.58 -0.45 -1.85
CA SER A 104 -6.13 -0.30 -1.81
C SER A 104 -5.74 0.95 -2.59
N ASP A 105 -5.03 1.87 -1.95
CA ASP A 105 -4.29 2.90 -2.65
C ASP A 105 -3.16 2.28 -3.47
N PRO A 106 -2.74 2.94 -4.56
CA PRO A 106 -1.49 2.61 -5.21
C PRO A 106 -0.32 2.81 -4.23
N PHE A 107 0.58 1.84 -4.21
CA PHE A 107 1.81 1.90 -3.43
C PHE A 107 2.94 2.43 -4.28
N ALA A 108 3.94 3.01 -3.64
CA ALA A 108 5.16 3.47 -4.27
C ALA A 108 6.39 2.79 -3.68
N LYS A 109 7.34 2.49 -4.54
CA LYS A 109 8.64 1.96 -4.16
C LYS A 109 9.74 2.63 -4.99
N SER A 110 10.82 3.04 -4.34
CA SER A 110 12.07 3.30 -5.04
C SER A 110 12.73 1.96 -5.38
N VAL A 111 12.86 1.67 -6.67
CA VAL A 111 13.51 0.48 -7.20
C VAL A 111 14.97 0.80 -7.44
N SER A 112 15.87 -0.11 -7.04
CA SER A 112 17.30 -0.01 -7.28
C SER A 112 17.84 -1.38 -7.65
N ILE A 113 18.12 -1.58 -8.93
CA ILE A 113 18.71 -2.83 -9.45
C ILE A 113 20.09 -2.55 -10.03
N LYS A 114 20.95 -3.57 -10.03
CA LYS A 114 22.21 -3.48 -10.76
C LYS A 114 21.96 -3.47 -12.27
N ALA A 115 22.78 -2.75 -13.02
CA ALA A 115 22.63 -2.59 -14.47
C ALA A 115 22.63 -3.95 -15.20
N GLU A 116 23.42 -4.93 -14.73
CA GLU A 116 23.43 -6.27 -15.32
C GLU A 116 22.11 -7.03 -15.19
N LYS A 117 21.25 -6.67 -14.22
CA LYS A 117 19.93 -7.28 -14.02
C LYS A 117 18.81 -6.62 -14.83
N LEU A 118 19.11 -5.54 -15.57
CA LEU A 118 18.09 -4.78 -16.30
C LEU A 118 17.34 -5.63 -17.31
N SER A 119 18.05 -6.45 -18.09
CA SER A 119 17.43 -7.30 -19.12
C SER A 119 16.44 -8.29 -18.51
N ASP A 120 16.81 -8.90 -17.39
CA ASP A 120 15.96 -9.86 -16.67
C ASP A 120 14.75 -9.15 -16.06
N PHE A 121 14.94 -7.95 -15.50
CA PHE A 121 13.86 -7.12 -15.00
C PHE A 121 12.85 -6.80 -16.11
N ILE A 122 13.34 -6.34 -17.27
CA ILE A 122 12.49 -5.99 -18.42
C ILE A 122 11.70 -7.19 -18.91
N THR A 123 12.34 -8.36 -18.98
CA THR A 123 11.69 -9.61 -19.41
C THR A 123 10.62 -10.05 -18.40
N THR A 124 10.93 -9.97 -17.11
CA THR A 124 10.05 -10.42 -16.02
C THR A 124 8.81 -9.54 -15.86
N PHE A 125 8.99 -8.23 -15.95
CA PHE A 125 7.93 -7.25 -15.66
C PHE A 125 7.38 -6.54 -16.90
N GLY A 126 7.92 -6.81 -18.09
CA GLY A 126 7.38 -6.33 -19.36
C GLY A 126 7.64 -4.84 -19.66
N PHE A 127 8.70 -4.24 -19.12
CA PHE A 127 9.04 -2.82 -19.31
C PHE A 127 10.06 -2.58 -20.43
N SER A 128 9.72 -2.95 -21.67
CA SER A 128 10.58 -2.83 -22.85
C SER A 128 11.12 -1.41 -23.10
N GLU A 129 10.42 -0.38 -22.64
CA GLU A 129 10.80 1.03 -22.74
C GLU A 129 12.12 1.32 -22.02
N LEU A 130 12.42 0.57 -20.95
CA LEU A 130 13.67 0.70 -20.21
C LEU A 130 14.91 0.24 -21.01
N GLN A 131 14.73 -0.47 -22.14
CA GLN A 131 15.84 -0.79 -23.05
C GLN A 131 16.39 0.46 -23.76
N ASN A 132 15.56 1.49 -23.93
CA ASN A 132 15.92 2.73 -24.62
C ASN A 132 15.45 3.94 -23.82
N PRO A 133 16.04 4.19 -22.64
CA PRO A 133 15.50 5.16 -21.69
C PRO A 133 15.50 6.60 -22.23
N GLU A 134 16.32 6.94 -23.22
CA GLU A 134 16.30 8.26 -23.88
C GLU A 134 15.05 8.52 -24.72
N LYS A 135 14.33 7.47 -25.12
CA LYS A 135 13.08 7.58 -25.90
C LYS A 135 11.84 7.62 -25.02
N ILE A 136 11.99 7.46 -23.70
CA ILE A 136 10.87 7.54 -22.76
C ILE A 136 10.34 8.98 -22.75
N GLU A 137 9.01 9.12 -22.86
CA GLU A 137 8.33 10.42 -22.81
C GLU A 137 8.65 11.16 -21.51
N LYS A 138 8.83 12.48 -21.60
CA LYS A 138 9.12 13.33 -20.45
C LYS A 138 7.90 14.17 -20.08
N PHE A 139 7.49 14.11 -18.82
CA PHE A 139 6.52 15.03 -18.22
C PHE A 139 7.25 15.93 -17.23
N ASN A 140 7.22 17.25 -17.45
CA ASN A 140 7.99 18.22 -16.65
C ASN A 140 9.49 17.85 -16.51
N GLY A 141 10.09 17.31 -17.57
CA GLY A 141 11.50 16.89 -17.60
C GLY A 141 11.78 15.51 -16.99
N ILE A 142 10.80 14.85 -16.39
CA ILE A 142 10.92 13.53 -15.78
C ILE A 142 10.48 12.46 -16.78
N LYS A 143 11.31 11.43 -17.01
CA LYS A 143 10.95 10.26 -17.84
C LYS A 143 9.81 9.48 -17.18
N VAL A 144 8.72 9.19 -17.90
CA VAL A 144 7.53 8.46 -17.41
C VAL A 144 7.17 7.31 -18.34
N ILE A 145 6.90 6.13 -17.76
CA ILE A 145 6.29 4.98 -18.44
C ILE A 145 4.98 4.67 -17.71
N ASP A 146 3.87 4.57 -18.45
CA ASP A 146 2.56 4.13 -17.95
C ASP A 146 2.15 2.83 -18.66
N LYS A 147 1.88 1.79 -17.86
CA LYS A 147 1.29 0.52 -18.34
C LYS A 147 0.21 0.05 -17.38
N SER A 148 -1.05 0.11 -17.80
CA SER A 148 -2.16 -0.57 -17.11
C SER A 148 -2.19 -0.34 -15.60
N LYS A 149 -2.12 0.92 -15.15
CA LYS A 149 -2.06 1.35 -13.73
C LYS A 149 -0.73 1.07 -13.02
N ILE A 150 0.32 0.75 -13.77
CA ILE A 150 1.68 0.67 -13.28
C ILE A 150 2.47 1.82 -13.88
N TYR A 151 3.11 2.60 -13.02
CA TYR A 151 3.88 3.78 -13.43
C TYR A 151 5.33 3.60 -13.04
N ILE A 152 6.24 3.95 -13.95
CA ILE A 152 7.66 4.12 -13.66
C ILE A 152 8.03 5.56 -13.98
N PHE A 153 8.75 6.23 -13.09
CA PHE A 153 9.27 7.55 -13.37
C PHE A 153 10.59 7.84 -12.66
N GLY A 154 11.32 8.81 -13.20
CA GLY A 154 12.63 9.22 -12.66
C GLY A 154 13.69 8.13 -12.87
N TYR A 155 13.80 7.61 -14.10
CA TYR A 155 14.88 6.70 -14.47
C TYR A 155 16.23 7.39 -14.36
N HIS A 156 17.13 6.81 -13.57
CA HIS A 156 18.51 7.26 -13.41
C HIS A 156 19.46 6.05 -13.43
N GLU A 157 20.58 6.19 -14.13
CA GLU A 157 21.67 5.23 -14.08
C GLU A 157 22.90 5.91 -13.47
N PHE A 158 23.43 5.33 -12.40
CA PHE A 158 24.57 5.87 -11.68
C PHE A 158 25.36 4.74 -11.00
N ASN A 159 26.69 4.75 -11.18
CA ASN A 159 27.61 3.79 -10.58
C ASN A 159 27.19 2.31 -10.77
N GLY A 160 26.75 1.95 -11.99
CA GLY A 160 26.34 0.58 -12.31
C GLY A 160 25.01 0.15 -11.68
N ASN A 161 24.27 1.08 -11.07
CA ASN A 161 22.90 0.85 -10.62
C ASN A 161 21.92 1.65 -11.46
N ILE A 162 20.73 1.07 -11.63
CA ILE A 162 19.59 1.71 -12.26
C ILE A 162 18.54 1.89 -11.18
N THR A 163 18.10 3.13 -11.03
CA THR A 163 17.08 3.52 -10.06
C THR A 163 15.90 4.19 -10.73
N PHE A 164 14.72 3.94 -10.20
CA PHE A 164 13.49 4.61 -10.61
C PHE A 164 12.43 4.47 -9.50
N ASN A 165 11.43 5.31 -9.52
CA ASN A 165 10.24 5.11 -8.69
C ASN A 165 9.22 4.29 -9.48
N MET A 166 8.59 3.34 -8.80
CA MET A 166 7.51 2.53 -9.35
C MET A 166 6.26 2.69 -8.50
N ILE A 167 5.13 2.95 -9.14
CA ILE A 167 3.81 2.97 -8.53
C ILE A 167 3.02 1.78 -9.06
N SER A 168 2.51 0.94 -8.17
CA SER A 168 1.74 -0.25 -8.54
C SER A 168 0.92 -0.78 -7.36
N ASP A 169 0.21 -1.89 -7.58
CA ASP A 169 -0.41 -2.65 -6.50
C ASP A 169 0.66 -3.35 -5.63
N LYS A 170 0.27 -3.73 -4.40
CA LYS A 170 1.15 -4.35 -3.41
C LYS A 170 1.81 -5.64 -3.89
N ASN A 171 1.09 -6.48 -4.64
CA ASN A 171 1.62 -7.77 -5.07
C ASN A 171 2.66 -7.61 -6.16
N THR A 172 2.44 -6.67 -7.08
CA THR A 172 3.44 -6.30 -8.09
C THR A 172 4.70 -5.75 -7.42
N LEU A 173 4.56 -4.79 -6.49
CA LEU A 173 5.73 -4.24 -5.78
C LEU A 173 6.44 -5.27 -4.90
N ARG A 174 5.72 -6.26 -4.36
CA ARG A 174 6.31 -7.40 -3.64
C ARG A 174 7.21 -8.23 -4.56
N LYS A 175 6.73 -8.58 -5.76
CA LYS A 175 7.54 -9.32 -6.75
C LYS A 175 8.78 -8.55 -7.14
N VAL A 176 8.66 -7.22 -7.33
CA VAL A 176 9.81 -6.35 -7.64
C VAL A 176 10.81 -6.32 -6.49
N TYR A 177 10.33 -6.17 -5.26
CA TYR A 177 11.19 -6.23 -4.07
C TYR A 177 11.92 -7.56 -3.96
N ASP A 178 11.23 -8.68 -4.18
CA ASP A 178 11.84 -9.99 -4.08
C ASP A 178 12.91 -10.19 -5.18
N PHE A 179 12.68 -9.67 -6.40
CA PHE A 179 13.67 -9.63 -7.49
C PHE A 179 14.91 -8.80 -7.15
N GLU A 180 14.75 -7.64 -6.51
CA GLU A 180 15.90 -6.81 -6.10
C GLU A 180 16.81 -7.52 -5.09
N ASN A 181 16.24 -8.40 -4.27
CA ASN A 181 16.93 -9.09 -3.18
C ASN A 181 17.39 -10.52 -3.54
N SER A 182 17.07 -11.03 -4.74
CA SER A 182 17.61 -12.29 -5.29
C SER A 182 18.88 -12.03 -6.07
#